data_AF-A0A6G4WHT4-F1
#
_entry.id   AF-A0A6G4WHT4-F1
#
_cell.length_a   1.000
_cell.length_b   1.000
_cell.length_c   1.000
_cell.angle_alpha   90.00
_cell.angle_beta   90.00
_cell.angle_gamma   90.00
#
_symmetry.space_group_name_H-M   'P 1'
#
loop_
_entity.id
_entity.type
_entity.pdbx_description
1 polymer ?
#
loop_
_entity_poly.entity_id
_entity_poly.type
_entity_poly.pdbx_seq_one_letter_code
_entity_poly.pdbx_strand_id
1 'polypeptide(L)'
;MRKAFIGRPWPGVVGTKGFFWLATRPHHVGEISQAGALVRTGKRGVWWASVPRHQWPDHAECRAAMKPYLDPVWGDRRQEIVFIGCGPIDEAEIRSELDACFVPERDFMPGRWRDLPDPFPSWERQAARTSSPLWRRCRVRSRIAAGHMG
;
A
#
# COMPACT_ATOMS: atom_id res chain seq x y z
N MET A 1 -8.01 -0.82 3.18
CA MET A 1 -7.68 0.38 3.98
C MET A 1 -8.91 1.27 4.14
N ARG A 2 -9.24 1.75 5.35
CA ARG A 2 -10.34 2.71 5.61
C ARG A 2 -9.79 4.11 5.84
N LYS A 3 -10.48 5.16 5.37
CA LYS A 3 -10.04 6.54 5.58
C LYS A 3 -10.06 6.97 7.06
N ALA A 4 -11.01 6.44 7.84
CA ALA A 4 -11.08 6.71 9.28
C ALA A 4 -9.84 6.20 10.04
N PHE A 5 -9.27 5.07 9.61
CA PHE A 5 -8.03 4.53 10.21
C PHE A 5 -6.86 5.49 9.99
N ILE A 6 -6.64 5.96 8.75
CA ILE A 6 -5.49 6.81 8.42
C ILE A 6 -5.64 8.27 8.88
N GLY A 7 -6.86 8.70 9.22
CA GLY A 7 -7.17 10.09 9.57
C GLY A 7 -7.02 10.41 11.05
N ARG A 8 -6.58 9.45 11.87
CA ARG A 8 -6.51 9.58 13.32
C ARG A 8 -5.06 9.56 13.81
N PRO A 9 -4.76 10.11 14.99
CA PRO A 9 -3.47 9.93 15.64
C PRO A 9 -3.35 8.51 16.22
N TRP A 10 -2.14 7.96 16.25
CA TRP A 10 -1.80 6.76 17.02
C TRP A 10 -0.83 7.13 18.14
N PRO A 11 -1.07 6.70 19.39
CA PRO A 11 -0.16 6.96 20.50
C PRO A 11 1.29 6.51 20.18
N GLY A 12 2.26 7.37 20.51
CA GLY A 12 3.68 7.10 20.26
C GLY A 12 4.14 7.23 18.81
N VAL A 13 3.24 7.31 17.83
CA VAL A 13 3.57 7.43 16.40
C VAL A 13 3.71 8.90 15.99
N VAL A 14 4.87 9.26 15.46
CA VAL A 14 5.17 10.60 14.91
C VAL A 14 4.96 10.70 13.40
N GLY A 15 4.91 9.56 12.72
CA GLY A 15 4.61 9.51 11.30
C GLY A 15 4.40 8.10 10.75
N THR A 16 3.89 8.05 9.53
CA THR A 16 3.76 6.80 8.78
C THR A 16 4.14 7.00 7.32
N LYS A 17 4.64 5.95 6.67
CA LYS A 17 4.83 5.92 5.22
C LYS A 17 4.62 4.51 4.71
N GLY A 18 4.01 4.38 3.54
CA GLY A 18 3.83 3.07 2.97
C GLY A 18 2.93 3.02 1.75
N PHE A 19 2.64 1.79 1.36
CA PHE A 19 1.70 1.44 0.31
C PHE A 19 0.50 0.71 0.90
N PHE A 20 -0.67 0.99 0.34
CA PHE A 20 -1.90 0.32 0.73
C PHE A 20 -2.75 0.00 -0.48
N TRP A 21 -3.71 -0.89 -0.25
CA TRP A 21 -4.66 -1.34 -1.24
C TRP A 21 -6.09 -0.95 -0.84
N LEU A 22 -6.89 -0.56 -1.84
CA LEU A 22 -8.31 -0.26 -1.72
C LEU A 22 -9.10 -1.26 -2.56
N ALA A 23 -10.10 -1.89 -1.95
CA ALA A 23 -11.01 -2.80 -2.65
C ALA A 23 -11.73 -2.09 -3.82
N THR A 24 -12.19 -0.86 -3.59
CA THR A 24 -12.85 0.00 -4.59
C THR A 24 -11.92 0.44 -5.73
N ARG A 25 -10.59 0.39 -5.55
CA ARG A 25 -9.58 0.77 -6.55
C ARG A 25 -8.58 -0.39 -6.78
N PRO A 26 -9.06 -1.56 -7.24
CA PRO A 26 -8.34 -2.82 -7.12
C PRO A 26 -7.08 -2.91 -8.00
N HIS A 27 -6.96 -2.01 -8.98
CA HIS A 27 -5.85 -1.97 -9.94
C HIS A 27 -4.71 -1.04 -9.53
N HIS A 28 -4.91 -0.23 -8.48
CA HIS A 28 -4.01 0.86 -8.13
C HIS A 28 -3.29 0.62 -6.80
N VAL A 29 -2.03 1.05 -6.75
CA VAL A 29 -1.24 1.12 -5.52
C VAL A 29 -1.50 2.47 -4.88
N GLY A 30 -2.08 2.48 -3.68
CA GLY A 30 -2.16 3.68 -2.85
C GLY A 30 -0.84 3.92 -2.13
N GLU A 31 -0.46 5.17 -1.92
CA GLU A 31 0.60 5.57 -1.00
C GLU A 31 0.05 6.43 0.13
N ILE A 32 0.61 6.26 1.31
CA ILE A 32 0.39 7.13 2.47
C ILE A 32 1.71 7.75 2.92
N SER A 33 1.64 9.02 3.30
CA SER A 33 2.68 9.70 4.07
C SER A 33 2.04 10.57 5.13
N GLN A 34 2.41 10.35 6.39
CA GLN A 34 2.00 11.18 7.52
C GLN A 34 3.24 11.66 8.27
N ALA A 35 3.24 12.93 8.65
CA ALA A 35 4.13 13.47 9.67
C ALA A 35 3.32 14.42 10.57
N GLY A 36 3.28 14.13 11.87
CA GLY A 36 2.40 14.85 12.81
C GLY A 36 0.93 14.80 12.37
N ALA A 37 0.27 15.95 12.32
CA ALA A 37 -1.14 16.07 11.94
C ALA A 37 -1.39 16.03 10.42
N LEU A 38 -0.35 16.12 9.59
CA LEU A 38 -0.50 16.14 8.14
C LEU A 38 -0.51 14.72 7.58
N VAL A 39 -1.65 14.29 7.06
CA VAL A 39 -1.81 13.02 6.33
C VAL A 39 -1.99 13.30 4.84
N ARG A 40 -1.20 12.64 3.99
CA ARG A 40 -1.37 12.64 2.53
C ARG A 40 -1.57 11.23 2.04
N THR A 41 -2.51 11.08 1.10
CA THR A 41 -2.71 9.84 0.35
C THR A 41 -2.79 10.12 -1.14
N GLY A 42 -2.35 9.17 -1.95
CA GLY A 42 -2.34 9.32 -3.41
C GLY A 42 -2.16 8.01 -4.14
N LYS A 43 -2.20 8.07 -5.47
CA LYS A 43 -1.85 6.94 -6.35
C LYS A 43 -0.35 6.92 -6.56
N ARG A 44 0.29 5.81 -6.21
CA ARG A 44 1.69 5.55 -6.53
C ARG A 44 1.89 4.94 -7.91
N GLY A 45 0.98 4.07 -8.32
CA GLY A 45 1.13 3.26 -9.52
C GLY A 45 0.02 2.23 -9.69
N VAL A 46 0.33 1.16 -10.41
CA VAL A 46 -0.55 0.00 -10.63
C VAL A 46 0.15 -1.27 -10.18
N TRP A 47 -0.63 -2.26 -9.74
CA TRP A 47 -0.12 -3.58 -9.40
C TRP A 47 0.31 -4.33 -10.65
N TRP A 48 1.38 -5.13 -10.59
CA TRP A 48 1.78 -6.01 -11.69
C TRP A 48 0.67 -6.97 -12.09
N ALA A 49 -0.12 -7.44 -11.13
CA ALA A 49 -1.30 -8.26 -11.36
C ALA A 49 -2.45 -7.52 -12.09
N SER A 50 -2.29 -6.24 -12.40
CA SER A 50 -3.20 -5.46 -13.26
C SER A 50 -2.56 -5.08 -14.61
N VAL A 51 -1.30 -5.46 -14.84
CA VAL A 51 -0.56 -5.21 -16.07
C VAL A 51 -0.65 -6.45 -16.97
N PRO A 52 -1.00 -6.33 -18.28
CA PRO A 52 -0.99 -7.46 -19.21
C PRO A 52 0.36 -8.17 -19.23
N ARG A 53 0.36 -9.51 -19.25
CA ARG A 53 1.59 -10.32 -19.12
C ARG A 53 2.67 -10.02 -20.15
N HIS A 54 2.29 -9.64 -21.38
CA HIS A 54 3.24 -9.26 -22.43
C HIS A 54 4.00 -7.95 -22.15
N GLN A 55 3.59 -7.17 -21.15
CA GLN A 55 4.27 -5.94 -20.71
C GLN A 55 5.11 -6.16 -19.44
N TRP A 56 5.15 -7.39 -18.92
CA TRP A 56 5.99 -7.72 -17.79
C TRP A 56 7.46 -7.77 -18.24
N PRO A 57 8.42 -7.52 -17.32
CA PRO A 57 9.83 -7.60 -17.65
C PRO A 57 10.24 -9.03 -18.06
N ASP A 58 10.93 -9.15 -19.19
CA ASP A 58 11.37 -10.44 -19.74
C ASP A 58 12.68 -10.98 -19.15
N HIS A 59 13.38 -10.16 -18.37
CA HIS A 59 14.61 -10.58 -17.71
C HIS A 59 14.33 -11.57 -16.56
N ALA A 60 15.04 -12.70 -16.55
CA ALA A 60 14.86 -13.76 -15.57
C ALA A 60 15.03 -13.28 -14.12
N GLU A 61 15.98 -12.39 -13.87
CA GLU A 61 16.24 -11.79 -12.55
C GLU A 61 15.03 -10.99 -12.04
N CYS A 62 14.37 -10.22 -12.92
CA CYS A 62 13.19 -9.45 -12.56
C CYS A 62 12.03 -10.38 -12.18
N ARG A 63 11.80 -11.44 -12.97
CA ARG A 63 10.78 -12.44 -12.64
C ARG A 63 11.08 -13.16 -11.32
N ALA A 64 12.34 -13.53 -11.08
CA ALA A 64 12.76 -14.18 -9.84
C ALA A 64 12.55 -13.26 -8.63
N ALA A 65 12.85 -11.97 -8.74
CA ALA A 65 12.65 -11.00 -7.67
C ALA A 65 11.15 -10.74 -7.35
N MET A 66 10.26 -10.88 -8.34
CA MET A 66 8.82 -10.71 -8.14
C MET A 66 8.14 -11.94 -7.54
N LYS A 67 8.61 -13.14 -7.91
CA LYS A 67 7.99 -14.43 -7.55
C LYS A 67 7.61 -14.57 -6.06
N PRO A 68 8.45 -14.18 -5.08
CA PRO A 68 8.10 -14.30 -3.65
C PRO A 68 6.90 -13.47 -3.21
N TYR A 69 6.53 -12.44 -3.98
CA TYR A 69 5.48 -11.48 -3.63
C TYR A 69 4.19 -11.71 -4.43
N LEU A 70 4.16 -12.71 -5.31
CA LEU A 70 3.00 -13.02 -6.14
C LEU A 70 2.14 -14.08 -5.44
N ASP A 71 1.05 -13.62 -4.85
CA ASP A 71 -0.01 -14.48 -4.36
C ASP A 71 -0.81 -15.08 -5.55
N PRO A 72 -1.23 -16.36 -5.49
CA PRO A 72 -1.98 -17.00 -6.57
C PRO A 72 -3.35 -16.37 -6.85
N VAL A 73 -4.00 -15.76 -5.85
CA VAL A 73 -5.32 -15.12 -5.96
C VAL A 73 -5.16 -13.61 -6.12
N TRP A 74 -4.35 -13.01 -5.27
CA TRP A 74 -4.25 -11.55 -5.12
C TRP A 74 -3.14 -10.93 -5.98
N GLY A 75 -2.20 -11.74 -6.49
CA GLY A 75 -1.04 -11.26 -7.21
C GLY A 75 -0.07 -10.50 -6.29
N ASP A 76 0.48 -9.38 -6.75
CA ASP A 76 1.40 -8.54 -5.96
C ASP A 76 0.70 -7.54 -5.03
N ARG A 77 -0.63 -7.56 -4.96
CA ARG A 77 -1.46 -6.64 -4.15
C ARG A 77 -1.23 -6.89 -2.67
N ARG A 78 -0.74 -5.86 -1.96
CA ARG A 78 -0.42 -5.95 -0.52
C ARG A 78 -0.45 -4.61 0.19
N GLN A 79 -0.44 -4.66 1.52
CA GLN A 79 -0.28 -3.49 2.39
C GLN A 79 1.12 -3.54 3.01
N GLU A 80 1.89 -2.46 2.86
CA GLU A 80 3.24 -2.31 3.41
C GLU A 80 3.33 -0.93 4.04
N ILE A 81 3.12 -0.84 5.35
CA ILE A 81 3.03 0.43 6.07
C ILE A 81 4.01 0.41 7.22
N VAL A 82 4.82 1.47 7.34
CA VAL A 82 5.74 1.67 8.44
C VAL A 82 5.17 2.72 9.37
N PHE A 83 5.14 2.42 10.67
CA PHE A 83 4.83 3.36 11.72
C PHE A 83 6.15 3.77 12.40
N ILE A 84 6.37 5.06 12.54
CA ILE A 84 7.59 5.65 13.10
C ILE A 84 7.19 6.30 14.41
N GLY A 85 7.86 5.95 15.51
CA GLY A 85 7.52 6.46 16.84
C GLY A 85 8.65 7.19 17.55
N CYS A 86 8.25 7.95 18.57
CA CYS A 86 9.15 8.58 19.55
C CYS A 86 8.88 8.10 20.99
N GLY A 87 8.00 7.11 21.16
CA GLY A 87 7.64 6.50 22.43
C GLY A 87 7.02 5.11 22.20
N PRO A 88 6.44 4.48 23.24
CA PRO A 88 5.79 3.19 23.12
C PRO A 88 4.70 3.22 22.03
N ILE A 89 4.77 2.27 21.09
CA ILE A 89 3.75 2.04 20.08
C ILE A 89 3.08 0.71 20.39
N ASP A 90 1.75 0.71 20.49
CA ASP A 90 0.97 -0.52 20.58
C ASP A 90 0.81 -1.14 19.18
N GLU A 91 1.76 -2.03 18.82
CA GLU A 91 1.71 -2.74 17.55
C GLU A 91 0.46 -3.62 17.42
N ALA A 92 0.00 -4.23 18.52
CA ALA A 92 -1.12 -5.17 18.51
C ALA A 92 -2.43 -4.44 18.22
N GLU A 93 -2.64 -3.27 18.82
CA GLU A 93 -3.77 -2.39 18.54
C GLU A 93 -3.79 -1.96 17.07
N ILE A 94 -2.67 -1.43 16.57
CA ILE A 94 -2.56 -0.98 15.17
C ILE A 94 -2.86 -2.12 14.19
N ARG A 95 -2.35 -3.33 14.48
CA ARG A 95 -2.59 -4.52 13.66
C ARG A 95 -4.07 -4.92 13.68
N SER A 96 -4.68 -5.00 14.86
CA SER A 96 -6.11 -5.33 15.02
C SER A 96 -7.01 -4.41 14.20
N GLU A 97 -6.68 -3.11 14.17
CA GLU A 97 -7.46 -2.14 13.40
C GLU A 97 -7.23 -2.18 11.90
N LEU A 98 -6.01 -2.49 11.47
CA LEU A 98 -5.72 -2.79 10.08
C LEU A 98 -6.50 -4.05 9.64
N ASP A 99 -6.59 -5.06 10.50
CA ASP A 99 -7.36 -6.27 10.24
C ASP A 99 -8.87 -5.98 10.16
N ALA A 100 -9.39 -5.10 11.02
CA ALA A 100 -10.77 -4.63 10.96
C ALA A 100 -11.10 -3.83 9.67
N CYS A 101 -10.07 -3.38 8.93
CA CYS A 101 -10.25 -2.73 7.63
C CYS A 101 -10.35 -3.72 6.47
N PHE A 102 -10.19 -5.03 6.68
CA PHE A 102 -10.32 -6.03 5.62
C PHE A 102 -11.76 -6.17 5.13
N VAL A 103 -11.88 -6.41 3.83
CA VAL A 103 -13.11 -6.91 3.21
C VAL A 103 -12.95 -8.43 3.15
N PRO A 104 -13.77 -9.21 3.88
CA PRO A 104 -13.64 -10.66 3.89
C PRO A 104 -14.03 -11.21 2.52
N GLU A 105 -13.08 -11.79 1.81
CA GLU A 105 -13.30 -12.39 0.50
C GLU A 105 -12.27 -13.49 0.25
N ARG A 106 -12.65 -14.52 -0.51
CA ARG A 106 -11.79 -15.66 -0.81
C ARG A 106 -11.19 -15.60 -2.22
N ASP A 107 -11.87 -14.91 -3.13
CA ASP A 107 -11.49 -14.79 -4.54
C ASP A 107 -11.34 -13.32 -4.97
N PHE A 108 -10.49 -13.08 -5.97
CA PHE A 108 -10.34 -11.74 -6.53
C PHE A 108 -11.52 -11.39 -7.46
N MET A 109 -12.63 -10.91 -6.86
CA MET A 109 -13.84 -10.50 -7.57
C MET A 109 -14.11 -9.00 -7.42
N PRO A 110 -13.33 -8.12 -8.09
CA PRO A 110 -13.42 -6.67 -7.92
C PRO A 110 -14.80 -6.08 -8.24
N GLY A 111 -15.62 -6.79 -9.02
CA GLY A 111 -17.02 -6.44 -9.25
C GLY A 111 -17.84 -6.29 -7.98
N ARG A 112 -17.58 -7.11 -6.94
CA ARG A 112 -18.32 -7.10 -5.67
C ARG A 112 -18.03 -5.88 -4.79
N TRP A 113 -16.95 -5.16 -5.05
CA TRP A 113 -16.51 -4.05 -4.22
C TRP A 113 -16.76 -2.67 -4.84
N ARG A 114 -17.31 -2.63 -6.05
CA ARG A 114 -17.49 -1.38 -6.82
C ARG A 114 -18.37 -0.37 -6.10
N ASP A 115 -19.39 -0.86 -5.39
CA ASP A 115 -20.38 -0.03 -4.71
C ASP A 115 -20.03 0.24 -3.24
N LEU A 116 -18.86 -0.22 -2.76
CA LEU A 116 -18.40 0.12 -1.43
C LEU A 116 -18.08 1.62 -1.33
N PRO A 117 -18.37 2.29 -0.20
CA PRO A 117 -18.00 3.68 -0.01
C PRO A 117 -16.49 3.92 -0.17
N ASP A 118 -16.14 4.88 -1.02
CA ASP A 118 -14.76 5.29 -1.24
C ASP A 118 -14.55 6.77 -0.81
N PRO A 119 -14.24 7.02 0.47
CA PRO A 119 -14.07 8.38 0.97
C PRO A 119 -12.70 8.99 0.64
N PHE A 120 -11.82 8.27 -0.09
CA PHE A 120 -10.50 8.78 -0.46
C PHE A 120 -10.62 9.85 -1.55
N PRO A 121 -9.72 10.86 -1.56
CA PRO A 121 -9.72 11.84 -2.65
C PRO A 121 -9.57 11.14 -4.00
N SER A 122 -10.12 11.74 -5.05
CA SER A 122 -9.88 11.25 -6.41
C SER A 122 -8.37 11.19 -6.67
N TRP A 123 -7.93 10.11 -7.29
CA TRP A 123 -6.55 9.95 -7.76
C TRP A 123 -6.37 10.44 -9.20
N GLU A 124 -7.41 11.00 -9.80
CA GLU A 124 -7.38 11.63 -11.11
C GLU A 124 -6.93 13.10 -10.94
N ARG A 125 -5.62 13.33 -11.15
CA ARG A 125 -4.85 14.60 -11.14
C ARG A 125 -4.24 15.04 -9.80
N GLN A 126 -2.95 14.73 -9.66
CA GLN A 126 -1.87 15.74 -9.66
C GLN A 126 -0.65 15.13 -10.36
N ALA A 127 -0.50 15.40 -11.66
CA ALA A 127 0.77 15.20 -12.33
C ALA A 127 1.75 16.27 -11.83
N ALA A 128 2.46 15.98 -10.74
CA ALA A 128 3.54 16.82 -10.25
C ALA A 128 4.88 16.09 -10.41
N ARG A 129 5.58 16.48 -11.49
CA ARG A 129 7.03 16.42 -11.72
C ARG A 129 7.70 15.04 -11.54
N THR A 130 7.83 14.36 -12.67
CA THR A 130 8.96 13.49 -13.06
C THR A 130 9.55 12.62 -11.96
N SER A 131 8.78 11.66 -11.45
CA SER A 131 9.41 10.44 -10.93
C SER A 131 9.60 9.49 -12.12
N SER A 132 10.86 9.21 -12.43
CA SER A 132 11.29 8.18 -13.39
C SER A 132 10.38 6.93 -13.33
N PRO A 133 10.01 6.32 -14.47
CA PRO A 133 9.23 5.09 -14.44
C PRO A 133 9.95 4.04 -13.60
N LEU A 134 9.33 3.66 -12.48
CA LEU A 134 9.90 2.71 -11.51
C LEU A 134 10.17 1.32 -12.13
N TRP A 135 9.72 1.05 -13.35
CA TRP A 135 10.03 -0.18 -14.08
C TRP A 135 11.52 -0.38 -14.41
N ARG A 136 12.36 0.67 -14.33
CA ARG A 136 13.82 0.55 -14.59
C ARG A 136 14.68 0.20 -13.36
N ARG A 137 14.12 0.10 -12.16
CA ARG A 137 14.89 -0.29 -10.96
C ARG A 137 14.08 -1.25 -10.09
N CYS A 138 14.24 -2.55 -10.36
CA CYS A 138 13.94 -3.61 -9.39
C CYS A 138 14.71 -3.33 -8.09
N ARG A 139 14.01 -2.82 -7.08
CA ARG A 139 14.52 -2.77 -5.71
C ARG A 139 13.36 -3.08 -4.77
N VAL A 140 13.09 -4.37 -4.59
CA VAL A 140 12.19 -4.84 -3.55
C VAL A 140 13.01 -4.97 -2.27
N ARG A 141 12.69 -4.17 -1.26
CA ARG A 141 13.15 -4.40 0.11
C ARG A 141 11.94 -4.65 0.99
N SER A 142 11.71 -5.93 1.28
CA SER A 142 10.91 -6.37 2.41
C SER A 142 11.73 -6.21 3.70
N ARG A 143 11.33 -5.30 4.58
CA ARG A 143 11.63 -5.35 6.01
C ARG A 143 10.75 -4.37 6.77
N ILE A 144 9.99 -4.88 7.74
CA ILE A 144 9.62 -4.11 8.92
C ILE A 144 10.94 -3.85 9.64
N ALA A 145 11.37 -2.59 9.69
CA ALA A 145 12.47 -2.16 10.54
C ALA A 145 11.89 -1.18 11.54
N ALA A 146 11.67 -1.65 12.77
CA ALA A 146 11.55 -0.78 13.93
C ALA A 146 12.94 -0.18 14.17
N GLY A 147 13.21 0.98 13.58
CA GLY A 147 14.41 1.75 13.88
C GLY A 147 14.18 2.54 15.16
N HIS A 148 14.78 2.10 16.26
CA HIS A 148 15.01 2.96 17.42
C HIS A 148 16.21 3.86 17.08
N MET A 149 16.03 5.18 17.08
CA MET A 149 17.16 6.09 17.25
C MET A 149 17.34 6.29 18.75
N GLY A 150 18.50 5.86 19.25
CA GLY A 150 19.00 6.25 20.57
C GLY A 150 19.52 7.68 20.58
#